data_AF-A0A3D4FZA9-F1
#
_entry.id   AF-A0A3D4FZA9-F1
#
_cell.length_a   1.000
_cell.length_b   1.000
_cell.length_c   1.000
_cell.angle_alpha   90.00
_cell.angle_beta   90.00
_cell.angle_gamma   90.00
#
_symmetry.space_group_name_H-M   'P 1'
#
loop_
_entity.id
_entity.type
_entity.pdbx_description
1 polymer ?
#
loop_
_entity_poly.entity_id
_entity_poly.type
_entity_poly.pdbx_seq_one_letter_code
_entity_poly.pdbx_strand_id
1 'polypeptide(L)'
;MVTGVTGFVYFWMKHFLVPADPFAVVGHPLEPWMLKVHILASPVLLFMLGLITIDHIWRNYRCLVPAGRRSGIHATWVIVPMVATGYLI
;
A
#
# COMPACT_ATOMS: atom_id res chain seq x y z
N MET A 1 0.80 -2.09 -8.35
CA MET A 1 0.41 -0.71 -8.73
C MET A 1 -1.02 -0.36 -8.31
N VAL A 2 -2.02 -1.23 -8.55
CA VAL A 2 -3.43 -0.98 -8.19
C VAL A 2 -3.65 -0.57 -6.73
N THR A 3 -3.07 -1.29 -5.77
CA THR A 3 -3.19 -0.97 -4.34
C THR A 3 -2.66 0.43 -3.99
N GLY A 4 -1.48 0.79 -4.51
CA GLY A 4 -0.89 2.11 -4.26
C GLY A 4 -1.74 3.24 -4.85
N VAL A 5 -2.22 3.07 -6.09
CA VAL A 5 -3.06 4.07 -6.77
C VAL A 5 -4.39 4.25 -6.02
N THR A 6 -5.08 3.16 -5.70
CA THR A 6 -6.37 3.22 -5.00
C THR A 6 -6.26 3.79 -3.60
N GLY A 7 -5.18 3.47 -2.87
CA GLY A 7 -4.92 4.03 -1.55
C GLY A 7 -4.61 5.52 -1.59
N PHE A 8 -3.77 5.95 -2.54
CA PHE A 8 -3.46 7.38 -2.73
C PHE A 8 -4.70 8.19 -3.12
N VAL A 9 -5.49 7.70 -4.07
CA VAL A 9 -6.71 8.38 -4.51
C VAL A 9 -7.74 8.43 -3.37
N TYR A 10 -7.88 7.35 -2.60
CA TYR A 10 -8.74 7.34 -1.41
C TYR A 10 -8.29 8.40 -0.38
N PHE A 11 -7.00 8.46 -0.05
CA PHE A 11 -6.44 9.46 0.85
C PHE A 11 -6.71 10.89 0.35
N TRP A 12 -6.49 11.13 -0.94
CA TRP A 12 -6.78 12.42 -1.56
C TRP A 12 -8.26 12.80 -1.42
N MET A 13 -9.17 11.87 -1.71
CA MET A 13 -10.62 12.08 -1.58
C MET A 13 -11.05 12.40 -0.15
N LYS A 14 -10.50 11.68 0.82
CA LYS A 14 -10.87 11.85 2.23
C LYS A 14 -10.41 13.17 2.84
N HIS A 15 -9.26 13.70 2.41
CA HIS A 15 -8.62 14.83 3.07
C HIS A 15 -8.65 16.15 2.29
N PHE A 16 -8.77 16.11 0.97
CA PHE A 16 -8.64 17.32 0.13
C PHE A 16 -9.89 17.66 -0.68
N LEU A 17 -10.86 16.76 -0.81
CA LEU A 17 -12.13 17.08 -1.49
C LEU A 17 -13.19 17.58 -0.51
N VAL A 18 -13.88 18.66 -0.92
CA VAL A 18 -14.99 19.24 -0.17
C VAL A 18 -16.24 18.39 -0.41
N PRO A 19 -16.94 17.93 0.64
CA PRO A 19 -18.21 17.24 0.51
C PRO A 19 -19.25 18.11 -0.22
N ALA A 20 -20.02 17.50 -1.12
CA ALA A 20 -21.07 18.21 -1.84
C ALA A 20 -22.25 18.62 -0.94
N ASP A 21 -22.43 17.93 0.19
CA ASP A 21 -23.44 18.21 1.20
C ASP A 21 -22.75 18.29 2.58
N PRO A 22 -23.02 19.34 3.39
CA PRO A 22 -22.50 19.47 4.76
C PRO A 22 -22.78 18.27 5.68
N PHE A 23 -23.83 17.49 5.39
CA PHE A 23 -24.22 16.31 6.16
C PHE A 23 -23.80 15.00 5.48
N ALA A 24 -23.03 15.06 4.39
CA ALA A 24 -22.57 13.86 3.71
C ALA A 24 -21.60 13.06 4.60
N VAL A 25 -21.93 11.79 4.81
CA VAL A 25 -21.06 10.81 5.48
C VAL A 25 -19.82 10.49 4.65
N VAL A 26 -19.90 10.71 3.33
CA VAL A 26 -18.86 10.42 2.35
C VAL A 26 -18.59 11.69 1.55
N GLY A 27 -17.33 12.11 1.42
CA GLY A 27 -16.98 13.36 0.76
C GLY A 27 -17.20 13.30 -0.74
N HIS A 28 -16.68 12.25 -1.39
CA HIS A 28 -16.77 12.06 -2.84
C HIS A 28 -17.48 10.75 -3.22
N PRO A 29 -18.37 10.71 -4.24
CA PRO A 29 -19.11 9.49 -4.60
C PRO A 29 -18.23 8.26 -4.92
N LEU A 30 -16.99 8.47 -5.38
CA LEU A 30 -16.02 7.40 -5.67
C LEU A 30 -15.19 6.95 -4.47
N GLU A 31 -15.18 7.69 -3.36
CA GLU A 31 -14.43 7.35 -2.15
C GLU A 31 -14.68 5.91 -1.66
N PRO A 32 -15.93 5.42 -1.52
CA PRO A 32 -16.18 4.07 -1.03
C PRO A 32 -15.77 3.00 -2.04
N TRP A 33 -15.76 3.33 -3.34
CA TRP A 33 -15.27 2.42 -4.37
C TRP A 33 -13.76 2.27 -4.31
N MET A 34 -13.02 3.38 -4.15
CA MET A 34 -11.57 3.34 -4.01
C MET A 34 -11.16 2.53 -2.77
N LEU A 35 -11.85 2.72 -1.64
CA LEU A 35 -11.61 1.97 -0.42
C LEU A 35 -11.86 0.46 -0.61
N LYS A 36 -12.98 0.07 -1.24
CA LYS A 36 -13.30 -1.34 -1.50
C LYS A 36 -12.26 -2.02 -2.39
N VAL A 37 -11.87 -1.36 -3.49
CA VAL A 37 -10.85 -1.91 -4.39
C VAL A 37 -9.50 -2.02 -3.68
N HIS A 38 -9.14 -1.02 -2.86
CA HIS A 38 -7.91 -1.06 -2.08
C HIS A 38 -7.89 -2.25 -1.11
N ILE A 39 -8.94 -2.43 -0.32
CA ILE A 39 -9.04 -3.52 0.67
C ILE A 39 -9.01 -4.90 -0.02
N LEU A 40 -9.63 -5.05 -1.20
CA LEU A 40 -9.59 -6.31 -1.95
C LEU A 40 -8.23 -6.59 -2.60
N ALA A 41 -7.54 -5.55 -3.09
CA ALA A 41 -6.26 -5.69 -3.77
C ALA A 41 -5.07 -5.84 -2.79
N SER A 42 -5.17 -5.26 -1.59
CA SER A 42 -4.09 -5.25 -0.58
C SER A 42 -3.61 -6.65 -0.17
N PRO A 43 -4.48 -7.63 0.15
CA PRO A 43 -4.06 -8.99 0.51
C PRO A 43 -3.23 -9.68 -0.58
N VAL A 44 -3.60 -9.51 -1.85
CA VAL A 44 -2.88 -10.09 -2.98
C VAL A 44 -1.46 -9.50 -3.07
N LEU A 45 -1.34 -8.19 -2.90
CA LEU A 45 -0.04 -7.53 -2.87
C LEU A 45 0.80 -7.99 -1.68
N LEU A 46 0.23 -8.07 -0.47
CA LEU A 46 0.93 -8.55 0.72
C LEU A 46 1.41 -9.99 0.54
N PHE A 47 0.60 -10.86 -0.07
CA PHE A 47 0.99 -12.23 -0.34
C PHE A 47 2.18 -12.31 -1.30
N MET A 48 2.09 -11.63 -2.45
CA MET A 48 3.21 -11.56 -3.41
C MET A 48 4.47 -10.99 -2.77
N LEU A 49 4.31 -9.99 -1.91
CA LEU A 49 5.41 -9.39 -1.19
C LEU A 49 6.04 -10.36 -0.18
N GLY A 50 5.24 -11.19 0.49
CA GLY A 50 5.73 -12.26 1.34
C GLY A 50 6.60 -13.26 0.57
N LEU A 51 6.16 -13.66 -0.63
CA LEU A 51 6.95 -14.54 -1.51
C LEU A 51 8.29 -13.90 -1.91
N ILE A 52 8.27 -12.63 -2.33
CA ILE A 52 9.49 -11.88 -2.68
C ILE A 52 10.41 -11.74 -1.46
N THR A 53 9.83 -11.51 -0.29
CA THR A 53 10.61 -11.35 0.94
C THR A 53 11.34 -12.65 1.29
N ILE A 54 10.69 -13.80 1.14
CA ILE A 54 11.29 -15.10 1.44
C ILE A 54 12.36 -15.47 0.40
N ASP A 55 12.03 -15.39 -0.89
CA ASP A 55 12.93 -15.87 -1.96
C ASP A 55 14.07 -14.89 -2.29
N HIS A 56 13.81 -13.58 -2.24
CA HIS A 56 14.78 -12.55 -2.62
C HIS A 56 15.44 -11.87 -1.43
N ILE A 57 14.69 -11.39 -0.44
CA ILE A 57 15.27 -10.60 0.66
C ILE A 57 15.97 -11.51 1.67
N TRP A 58 15.25 -12.51 2.19
CA TRP A 58 15.73 -13.41 3.24
C TRP A 58 16.85 -14.33 2.76
N ARG A 59 16.72 -14.89 1.56
CA ARG A 59 17.75 -15.72 0.93
C ARG A 59 19.05 -14.94 0.70
N ASN A 60 18.98 -13.74 0.11
CA ASN A 60 20.17 -12.92 -0.14
C ASN A 60 20.81 -12.40 1.15
N TYR A 61 20.01 -12.15 2.19
CA TYR A 61 20.51 -11.80 3.52
C TYR A 61 21.31 -12.96 4.14
N ARG A 62 20.80 -14.20 4.06
CA ARG A 62 21.51 -15.39 4.59
C ARG A 62 22.71 -15.81 3.76
N CYS A 63 22.66 -15.67 2.44
CA CYS A 63 23.76 -16.06 1.55
C CYS A 63 24.83 -14.97 1.35
N LEU A 64 24.75 -13.84 2.07
CA LEU A 64 25.70 -12.71 2.02
C LEU A 64 25.93 -12.14 0.60
N VAL A 65 24.96 -12.29 -0.31
CA VAL A 65 25.08 -11.81 -1.69
C VAL A 65 24.94 -10.29 -1.72
N PRO A 66 26.00 -9.51 -2.03
CA PRO A 66 25.99 -8.05 -1.85
C PRO A 66 24.98 -7.33 -2.75
N ALA A 67 24.77 -7.85 -3.98
CA ALA A 67 23.90 -7.24 -4.98
C ALA A 67 22.39 -7.32 -4.62
N GLY A 68 21.96 -8.43 -4.00
CA GLY A 68 20.55 -8.63 -3.62
C GLY A 68 20.15 -7.91 -2.33
N ARG A 69 21.12 -7.52 -1.49
CA ARG A 69 20.86 -6.92 -0.18
C ARG A 69 20.34 -5.49 -0.26
N ARG A 70 20.87 -4.69 -1.20
CA ARG A 70 20.45 -3.29 -1.39
C ARG A 70 19.00 -3.21 -1.89
N SER A 71 18.64 -4.01 -2.90
CA SER A 71 17.27 -4.03 -3.43
C SER A 71 16.26 -4.51 -2.39
N GLY A 72 16.61 -5.48 -1.55
CA GLY A 72 15.77 -5.88 -0.42
C GLY A 72 15.56 -4.78 0.62
N ILE A 73 16.61 -4.03 0.98
CA ILE A 73 16.49 -2.88 1.90
C ILE A 73 15.59 -1.79 1.33
N HIS A 74 15.77 -1.43 0.05
CA HIS A 74 14.91 -0.44 -0.61
C HIS A 74 13.45 -0.89 -0.65
N ALA A 75 13.19 -2.16 -0.92
CA ALA A 75 11.84 -2.72 -0.88
C ALA A 75 11.23 -2.54 0.51
N THR A 76 11.93 -2.96 1.58
CA THR A 76 11.45 -2.80 2.96
C THR A 76 11.13 -1.34 3.30
N TRP A 77 11.99 -0.41 2.91
CA TRP A 77 11.79 1.02 3.14
C TRP A 77 10.55 1.60 2.46
N VAL A 78 10.11 1.02 1.35
CA VAL A 78 8.89 1.46 0.65
C VAL A 78 7.64 0.78 1.23
N ILE A 79 7.76 -0.50 1.54
CA ILE A 79 6.66 -1.34 2.04
C ILE A 79 6.21 -0.91 3.43
N VAL A 80 7.16 -0.75 4.36
CA VAL A 80 6.85 -0.52 5.78
C VAL A 80 6.01 0.75 5.96
N PRO A 81 6.39 1.91 5.39
CA PRO A 81 5.55 3.11 5.46
C PRO A 81 4.20 2.89 4.80
N MET A 82 4.14 2.21 3.64
CA MET A 82 2.89 1.97 2.91
C MET A 82 1.88 1.14 3.73
N VAL A 83 2.35 0.13 4.45
CA VAL A 83 1.50 -0.68 5.34
C VAL A 83 1.12 0.12 6.59
N ALA A 84 2.08 0.82 7.20
CA ALA A 84 1.84 1.62 8.41
C ALA A 84 0.81 2.73 8.17
N THR A 85 0.90 3.46 7.06
CA THR A 85 -0.08 4.51 6.72
C THR A 85 -1.46 3.92 6.47
N GLY A 86 -1.57 2.70 5.95
CA GLY A 86 -2.84 2.01 5.77
C GLY A 86 -3.59 1.71 7.08
N TYR A 87 -2.88 1.61 8.23
CA TYR A 87 -3.50 1.45 9.55
C TYR A 87 -3.84 2.79 10.23
N LEU A 88 -3.25 3.89 9.77
CA LEU A 88 -3.37 5.21 10.39
C LEU A 88 -4.43 6.10 9.72
N ILE A 89 -5.05 5.65 8.62
CA ILE A 89 -6.11 6.34 7.87
C ILE A 89 -7.46 5.71 8.19
#